data_AF-A0A8B6E124-F1
#
_entry.id   AF-A0A8B6E124-F1
#
_cell.length_a   1.000
_cell.length_b   1.000
_cell.length_c   1.000
_cell.angle_alpha   90.00
_cell.angle_beta   90.00
_cell.angle_gamma   90.00
#
_symmetry.space_group_name_H-M   'P 1'
#
loop_
_entity.id
_entity.type
_entity.pdbx_description
1 polymer ?
#
loop_
_entity_poly.entity_id
_entity_poly.type
_entity_poly.pdbx_seq_one_letter_code
_entity_poly.pdbx_strand_id
1 'polypeptide(L)'
;MKNYLLSTIFLVICVSLATCQVPRWGSCPDIPVKQNFDADRYLGKWYENEKFFFIAEIGLKCISANYSLNNDGSIKVLNAGINTRTGRPSEAVGRATIGEKEPAKLSVKFSRFQPAGAYWVLDTDYDTYSLVWSCSDFYFARAEIAWILTRDRNGVDETTTNRLKNMLQTYHVDTTSFRKTDQIGCA
;
A
#
# COMPACT_ATOMS: atom_id res chain seq x y z
N MET A 1 -7.66 -48.49 43.31
CA MET A 1 -8.64 -47.70 42.54
C MET A 1 -7.85 -46.75 41.65
N LYS A 2 -8.05 -46.80 40.33
CA LYS A 2 -7.23 -46.07 39.34
C LYS A 2 -7.53 -44.57 39.38
N ASN A 3 -6.57 -43.75 39.79
CA ASN A 3 -6.62 -42.30 39.62
C ASN A 3 -6.10 -41.96 38.21
N TYR A 4 -7.01 -41.61 37.30
CA TYR A 4 -6.64 -41.01 36.03
C TYR A 4 -6.35 -39.53 36.27
N LEU A 5 -5.06 -39.20 36.27
CA LEU A 5 -4.55 -37.85 36.19
C LEU A 5 -4.88 -37.29 34.79
N LEU A 6 -6.05 -36.67 34.63
CA LEU A 6 -6.36 -35.87 33.44
C LEU A 6 -5.51 -34.60 33.50
N SER A 7 -4.29 -34.70 32.99
CA SER A 7 -3.45 -33.55 32.68
C SER A 7 -4.10 -32.80 31.52
N THR A 8 -4.89 -31.78 31.84
CA THR A 8 -5.34 -30.77 30.87
C THR A 8 -4.12 -29.98 30.43
N ILE A 9 -3.44 -30.45 29.39
CA ILE A 9 -2.45 -29.67 28.66
C ILE A 9 -3.20 -28.52 28.00
N PHE A 10 -3.12 -27.35 28.62
CA PHE A 10 -3.54 -26.09 28.03
C PHE A 10 -2.59 -25.82 26.87
N LEU A 11 -3.00 -26.18 25.65
CA LEU A 11 -2.28 -25.84 24.43
C LEU A 11 -2.38 -24.33 24.25
N VAL A 12 -1.46 -23.59 24.88
CA VAL A 12 -1.21 -22.19 24.57
C VAL A 12 -0.63 -22.19 23.16
N ILE A 13 -1.52 -22.10 22.17
CA ILE A 13 -1.15 -21.75 20.81
C ILE A 13 -0.61 -20.32 20.90
N CYS A 14 0.71 -20.20 20.99
CA CYS A 14 1.41 -18.96 20.69
C CYS A 14 1.12 -18.64 19.22
N VAL A 15 0.04 -17.89 18.99
CA VAL A 15 -0.18 -17.18 17.75
C VAL A 15 0.89 -16.10 17.69
N SER A 16 2.07 -16.48 17.23
CA SER A 16 3.03 -15.52 16.72
C SER A 16 2.35 -14.83 15.54
N LEU A 17 2.00 -13.55 15.73
CA LEU A 17 1.43 -12.68 14.71
C LEU A 17 2.45 -12.50 13.58
N ALA A 18 2.55 -13.51 12.72
CA ALA A 18 3.14 -13.33 11.40
C ALA A 18 2.23 -12.34 10.68
N THR A 19 2.68 -11.09 10.55
CA THR A 19 2.03 -10.04 9.77
C THR A 19 2.22 -10.32 8.28
N CYS A 20 1.80 -11.51 7.85
CA CYS A 20 1.39 -11.73 6.47
C CYS A 20 0.18 -10.81 6.20
N GLN A 21 -0.07 -10.43 4.96
CA GLN A 21 -1.23 -9.62 4.56
C GLN A 21 -2.51 -10.24 5.15
N VAL A 22 -2.95 -9.72 6.31
CA VAL A 22 -3.96 -10.40 7.13
C VAL A 22 -5.28 -10.22 6.40
N PRO A 23 -5.91 -11.30 5.89
CA PRO A 23 -7.25 -11.20 5.31
C PRO A 23 -8.16 -10.61 6.38
N ARG A 24 -8.77 -9.47 6.10
CA ARG A 24 -9.72 -8.83 7.01
C ARG A 24 -11.10 -9.38 6.69
N TRP A 25 -11.90 -9.63 7.71
CA TRP A 25 -13.28 -10.07 7.50
C TRP A 25 -14.14 -8.93 6.94
N GLY A 26 -15.14 -9.30 6.14
CA GLY A 26 -16.05 -8.38 5.48
C GLY A 26 -15.52 -7.81 4.16
N SER A 27 -16.37 -7.07 3.47
CA SER A 27 -16.06 -6.47 2.18
C SER A 27 -15.19 -5.21 2.31
N CYS A 28 -14.57 -4.79 1.21
CA CYS A 28 -13.88 -3.53 1.08
C CYS A 28 -14.81 -2.37 1.46
N PRO A 29 -14.42 -1.50 2.43
CA PRO A 29 -15.21 -0.32 2.74
C PRO A 29 -15.24 0.63 1.52
N ASP A 30 -16.35 1.33 1.35
CA ASP A 30 -16.42 2.42 0.39
C ASP A 30 -15.80 3.68 1.00
N ILE A 31 -14.61 4.04 0.53
CA ILE A 31 -13.86 5.19 1.03
C ILE A 31 -13.88 6.29 -0.05
N PRO A 32 -14.30 7.52 0.28
CA PRO A 32 -14.23 8.64 -0.64
C PRO A 32 -12.80 8.87 -1.14
N VAL A 33 -12.69 9.14 -2.44
CA VAL A 33 -11.43 9.46 -3.10
C VAL A 33 -11.26 10.97 -3.28
N LYS A 34 -10.04 11.41 -3.60
CA LYS A 34 -9.71 12.82 -3.84
C LYS A 34 -10.66 13.41 -4.88
N GLN A 35 -11.42 14.41 -4.46
CA GLN A 35 -12.31 15.17 -5.34
C GLN A 35 -11.51 16.02 -6.32
N ASN A 36 -12.00 16.14 -7.56
CA ASN A 36 -11.37 16.89 -8.64
C ASN A 36 -9.89 16.52 -8.81
N PHE A 37 -9.61 15.21 -8.82
CA PHE A 37 -8.26 14.70 -8.95
C PHE A 37 -7.66 15.05 -10.31
N ASP A 38 -6.52 15.73 -10.27
CA ASP A 38 -5.73 16.12 -11.43
C ASP A 38 -4.58 15.12 -11.62
N ALA A 39 -4.72 14.25 -12.63
CA ALA A 39 -3.75 13.21 -12.91
C ALA A 39 -2.40 13.76 -13.39
N ASP A 40 -2.41 14.92 -14.08
CA ASP A 40 -1.19 15.53 -14.63
C ASP A 40 -0.32 16.09 -13.50
N ARG A 41 -0.94 16.74 -12.51
CA ARG A 41 -0.24 17.19 -11.30
C ARG A 41 0.30 16.04 -10.44
N TYR A 42 -0.31 14.86 -10.55
CA TYR A 42 0.12 13.68 -9.80
C TYR A 42 1.35 12.98 -10.39
N LEU A 43 1.70 13.28 -11.65
CA LEU A 43 2.84 12.68 -12.35
C LEU A 43 4.18 12.98 -11.65
N GLY A 44 5.21 12.28 -12.10
CA GLY A 44 6.57 12.38 -11.58
C GLY A 44 6.83 11.43 -10.42
N LYS A 45 7.87 11.76 -9.65
CA LYS A 45 8.41 10.86 -8.63
C LYS A 45 7.72 11.04 -7.29
N TRP A 46 7.47 9.90 -6.65
CA TRP A 46 6.99 9.76 -5.28
C TRP A 46 7.86 8.75 -4.54
N TYR A 47 8.13 9.01 -3.28
CA TYR A 47 8.82 8.11 -2.37
C TYR A 47 7.81 7.44 -1.45
N GLU A 48 7.97 6.15 -1.20
CA GLU A 48 7.14 5.46 -0.24
C GLU A 48 7.62 5.79 1.18
N ASN A 49 6.82 6.54 1.94
CA ASN A 49 7.14 6.92 3.31
C ASN A 49 6.65 5.86 4.29
N GLU A 50 5.41 5.40 4.13
CA GLU A 50 4.82 4.32 4.93
C GLU A 50 3.93 3.43 4.08
N LYS A 51 3.83 2.16 4.44
CA LYS A 51 2.96 1.21 3.75
C LYS A 51 2.39 0.15 4.68
N PHE A 52 1.33 -0.51 4.23
CA PHE A 52 0.98 -1.83 4.73
C PHE A 52 1.97 -2.87 4.21
N PHE A 53 2.06 -4.01 4.89
CA PHE A 53 2.87 -5.12 4.39
C PHE A 53 2.38 -5.56 3.01
N PHE A 54 3.28 -5.57 2.03
CA PHE A 54 2.99 -6.03 0.68
C PHE A 54 4.07 -7.00 0.21
N ILE A 55 3.66 -8.20 -0.18
CA ILE A 55 4.57 -9.31 -0.48
C ILE A 55 5.54 -9.00 -1.63
N ALA A 56 5.12 -8.20 -2.61
CA ALA A 56 5.94 -7.85 -3.76
C ALA A 56 7.15 -6.95 -3.41
N GLU A 57 7.14 -6.34 -2.23
CA GLU A 57 8.15 -5.38 -1.78
C GLU A 57 9.03 -5.92 -0.64
N ILE A 58 8.90 -7.21 -0.31
CA ILE A 58 9.69 -7.84 0.75
C ILE A 58 11.18 -7.73 0.43
N GLY A 59 11.95 -7.31 1.43
CA GLY A 59 13.41 -7.19 1.32
C GLY A 59 13.87 -6.04 0.43
N LEU A 60 13.00 -5.05 0.17
CA LEU A 60 13.36 -3.82 -0.52
C LEU A 60 13.38 -2.63 0.44
N LYS A 61 14.34 -1.73 0.22
CA LYS A 61 14.39 -0.38 0.80
C LYS A 61 14.43 0.67 -0.31
N CYS A 62 14.39 1.95 0.05
CA CYS A 62 14.52 3.08 -0.87
C CYS A 62 13.43 3.14 -1.94
N ILE A 63 12.25 2.61 -1.62
CA ILE A 63 11.18 2.40 -2.59
C ILE A 63 10.65 3.74 -3.09
N SER A 64 10.51 3.84 -4.40
CA SER A 64 9.92 4.99 -5.08
C SER A 64 9.09 4.54 -6.27
N ALA A 65 8.13 5.37 -6.65
CA ALA A 65 7.34 5.22 -7.85
C ALA A 65 7.53 6.46 -8.72
N ASN A 66 7.79 6.27 -10.01
CA ASN A 66 7.80 7.36 -10.99
C ASN A 66 6.65 7.16 -11.98
N TYR A 67 5.77 8.16 -12.04
CA TYR A 67 4.60 8.17 -12.91
C TYR A 67 4.87 9.04 -14.14
N SER A 68 4.60 8.52 -15.33
CA SER A 68 4.77 9.27 -16.58
C SER A 68 3.65 8.96 -17.56
N LEU A 69 3.27 9.91 -18.40
CA LEU A 69 2.19 9.71 -19.37
C LEU A 69 2.68 8.85 -20.55
N ASN A 70 1.85 7.90 -20.97
CA ASN A 70 2.00 7.17 -22.23
C ASN A 70 1.23 7.88 -23.35
N ASN A 71 1.58 7.60 -24.60
CA ASN A 71 0.91 8.16 -25.78
C ASN A 71 -0.58 7.82 -25.87
N ASP A 72 -1.03 6.76 -25.20
CA ASP A 72 -2.42 6.31 -25.19
C ASP A 72 -3.26 6.89 -24.03
N GLY A 73 -2.72 7.89 -23.31
CA GLY A 73 -3.37 8.53 -22.18
C GLY A 73 -3.31 7.75 -20.87
N SER A 74 -2.74 6.55 -20.85
CA SER A 74 -2.48 5.83 -19.61
C SER A 74 -1.22 6.34 -18.91
N ILE A 75 -1.04 5.97 -17.66
CA ILE A 75 0.16 6.31 -16.88
C ILE A 75 1.09 5.09 -16.84
N LYS A 76 2.35 5.26 -17.22
CA LYS A 76 3.43 4.32 -16.92
C LYS A 76 3.82 4.46 -15.45
N VAL A 77 3.89 3.33 -14.76
CA VAL A 77 4.31 3.23 -13.36
C VAL A 77 5.67 2.54 -13.33
N LEU A 78 6.72 3.24 -12.88
CA LEU A 78 8.03 2.63 -12.62
C LEU A 78 8.25 2.59 -11.11
N ASN A 79 8.10 1.41 -10.50
CA ASN A 79 8.48 1.19 -9.12
C ASN A 79 9.95 0.74 -9.08
N ALA A 80 10.73 1.35 -8.19
CA ALA A 80 12.15 1.03 -8.01
C ALA A 80 12.48 0.96 -6.52
N GLY A 81 13.43 0.09 -6.17
CA GLY A 81 13.96 -0.06 -4.82
C GLY A 81 15.33 -0.75 -4.82
N ILE A 82 15.91 -0.92 -3.64
CA ILE A 82 17.20 -1.58 -3.43
C ILE A 82 16.97 -2.85 -2.61
N ASN A 83 17.45 -3.98 -3.11
CA ASN A 83 17.39 -5.24 -2.37
C ASN A 83 18.32 -5.19 -1.15
N THR A 84 17.77 -5.35 0.05
CA THR A 84 18.52 -5.18 1.31
C THR A 84 19.60 -6.23 1.54
N ARG A 85 19.48 -7.40 0.91
CA ARG A 85 20.47 -8.49 1.01
C ARG A 85 21.64 -8.32 0.04
N THR A 86 21.35 -7.87 -1.19
CA THR A 86 22.34 -7.84 -2.29
C THR A 86 22.86 -6.44 -2.62
N GLY A 87 22.18 -5.39 -2.14
CA GLY A 87 22.47 -4.00 -2.49
C GLY A 87 22.16 -3.62 -3.93
N ARG A 88 21.58 -4.54 -4.73
CA ARG A 88 21.28 -4.29 -6.15
C ARG A 88 19.95 -3.57 -6.35
N PRO A 89 19.83 -2.72 -7.39
CA PRO A 89 18.54 -2.16 -7.80
C PRO A 89 17.54 -3.26 -8.19
N SER A 90 16.28 -3.01 -7.90
CA SER A 90 15.12 -3.83 -8.28
C SER A 90 14.05 -2.91 -8.84
N GLU A 91 13.49 -3.26 -9.99
CA GLU A 91 12.51 -2.43 -10.69
C GLU A 91 11.30 -3.27 -11.14
N ALA A 92 10.13 -2.63 -11.17
CA ALA A 92 8.91 -3.16 -11.75
C ALA A 92 8.22 -2.08 -12.57
N VAL A 93 7.93 -2.39 -13.84
CA VAL A 93 7.23 -1.48 -14.75
C VAL A 93 5.79 -1.95 -14.91
N GLY A 94 4.86 -1.04 -14.71
CA GLY A 94 3.43 -1.25 -14.86
C GLY A 94 2.75 -0.16 -15.66
N ARG A 95 1.44 -0.35 -15.86
CA ARG A 95 0.54 0.56 -16.54
C ARG A 95 -0.68 0.81 -15.66
N ALA A 96 -0.99 2.07 -15.41
CA ALA A 96 -2.19 2.52 -14.74
C ALA A 96 -3.15 3.16 -15.74
N THR A 97 -4.43 2.80 -15.65
CA THR A 97 -5.53 3.43 -16.40
C THR A 97 -6.37 4.27 -15.45
N ILE A 98 -6.72 5.48 -15.87
CA ILE A 98 -7.52 6.43 -15.09
C ILE A 98 -9.00 6.05 -15.22
N GLY A 99 -9.75 6.10 -14.12
CA GLY A 99 -11.19 5.87 -14.12
C GLY A 99 -11.94 6.99 -14.84
N GLU A 100 -12.87 6.65 -15.73
CA GLU A 100 -13.58 7.63 -16.56
C GLU A 100 -14.47 8.58 -15.75
N LYS A 101 -15.14 8.07 -14.71
CA LYS A 101 -16.07 8.86 -13.87
C LYS A 101 -15.42 9.42 -12.60
N GLU A 102 -14.44 8.71 -12.07
CA GLU A 102 -13.70 9.07 -10.86
C GLU A 102 -12.20 8.95 -11.14
N PRO A 103 -11.54 10.02 -11.60
CA PRO A 103 -10.13 9.97 -12.01
C PRO A 103 -9.16 9.52 -10.91
N ALA A 104 -9.52 9.70 -9.63
CA ALA A 104 -8.74 9.22 -8.48
C ALA A 104 -8.83 7.70 -8.26
N LYS A 105 -9.74 6.98 -8.93
CA LYS A 105 -9.85 5.51 -8.91
C LYS A 105 -9.15 4.91 -10.11
N LEU A 106 -7.83 4.73 -9.99
CA LEU A 106 -7.02 4.12 -11.04
C LEU A 106 -7.02 2.59 -10.94
N SER A 107 -6.71 1.94 -12.05
CA SER A 107 -6.48 0.49 -12.16
C SER A 107 -5.07 0.22 -12.65
N VAL A 108 -4.27 -0.54 -11.91
CA VAL A 108 -2.84 -0.77 -12.19
C VAL A 108 -2.56 -2.23 -12.54
N LYS A 109 -1.73 -2.46 -13.56
CA LYS A 109 -1.24 -3.78 -13.96
C LYS A 109 0.27 -3.77 -14.16
N PHE A 110 0.96 -4.81 -13.65
CA PHE A 110 2.39 -5.04 -13.86
C PHE A 110 2.68 -6.20 -14.83
N SER A 111 1.65 -6.95 -15.22
CA SER A 111 1.74 -8.02 -16.23
C SER A 111 0.41 -8.18 -16.96
N ARG A 112 0.46 -8.64 -18.21
CA ARG A 112 -0.73 -8.92 -19.04
C ARG A 112 -1.63 -10.01 -18.42
N PHE A 113 -1.03 -10.95 -17.68
CA PHE A 113 -1.72 -12.10 -17.11
C PHE A 113 -2.25 -11.87 -15.69
N GLN A 114 -1.99 -10.68 -15.12
CA GLN A 114 -2.44 -10.31 -13.78
C GLN A 114 -3.74 -9.49 -13.87
N PRO A 115 -4.73 -9.74 -12.98
CA PRO A 115 -5.83 -8.82 -12.77
C PRO A 115 -5.34 -7.40 -12.44
N ALA A 116 -6.14 -6.38 -12.78
CA ALA A 116 -5.82 -5.03 -12.34
C ALA A 116 -5.99 -4.92 -10.82
N GLY A 117 -5.02 -4.29 -10.15
CA GLY A 117 -5.17 -3.84 -8.78
C GLY A 117 -5.81 -2.46 -8.73
N ALA A 118 -6.66 -2.23 -7.74
CA ALA A 118 -7.16 -0.89 -7.43
C ALA A 118 -6.00 0.01 -6.97
N TYR A 119 -5.98 1.25 -7.41
CA TYR A 119 -5.08 2.28 -6.90
C TYR A 119 -5.91 3.55 -6.72
N TRP A 120 -6.44 3.73 -5.51
CA TRP A 120 -7.35 4.82 -5.21
C TRP A 120 -6.61 5.90 -4.43
N VAL A 121 -6.51 7.09 -5.00
CA VAL A 121 -5.94 8.25 -4.33
C VAL A 121 -7.00 8.83 -3.41
N LEU A 122 -6.87 8.58 -2.11
CA LEU A 122 -7.84 9.01 -1.10
C LEU A 122 -7.69 10.49 -0.78
N ASP A 123 -6.47 10.95 -0.57
CA ASP A 123 -6.14 12.35 -0.35
C ASP A 123 -4.73 12.65 -0.86
N THR A 124 -4.52 13.84 -1.41
CA THR A 124 -3.22 14.33 -1.86
C THR A 124 -3.28 15.84 -2.00
N ASP A 125 -2.18 16.51 -1.71
CA ASP A 125 -1.97 17.91 -2.09
C ASP A 125 -1.13 18.05 -3.36
N TYR A 126 -0.80 16.93 -4.02
CA TYR A 126 0.05 16.78 -5.21
C TYR A 126 1.54 17.10 -4.99
N ASP A 127 1.83 18.02 -4.09
CA ASP A 127 3.13 18.67 -3.95
C ASP A 127 3.94 18.13 -2.76
N THR A 128 3.31 17.48 -1.77
CA THR A 128 4.02 16.97 -0.59
C THR A 128 3.66 15.54 -0.23
N TYR A 129 2.37 15.16 -0.25
CA TYR A 129 1.90 13.84 0.19
C TYR A 129 0.84 13.25 -0.73
N SER A 130 0.70 11.92 -0.66
CA SER A 130 -0.47 11.20 -1.18
C SER A 130 -0.79 10.01 -0.29
N LEU A 131 -2.07 9.84 0.02
CA LEU A 131 -2.61 8.64 0.65
C LEU A 131 -3.29 7.80 -0.42
N VAL A 132 -2.77 6.59 -0.63
CA VAL A 132 -3.27 5.64 -1.61
C VAL A 132 -3.80 4.42 -0.90
N TRP A 133 -4.92 3.89 -1.37
CA TRP A 133 -5.50 2.66 -0.87
C TRP A 133 -5.87 1.73 -2.01
N SER A 134 -5.66 0.43 -1.78
CA SER A 134 -6.01 -0.65 -2.67
C SER A 134 -6.75 -1.70 -1.85
N CYS A 135 -7.89 -2.15 -2.33
CA CYS A 135 -8.61 -3.25 -1.70
C CYS A 135 -9.18 -4.20 -2.74
N SER A 136 -9.26 -5.47 -2.37
CA SER A 136 -9.88 -6.51 -3.19
C SER A 136 -10.64 -7.47 -2.31
N ASP A 137 -11.90 -7.70 -2.66
CA ASP A 137 -12.76 -8.68 -2.00
C ASP A 137 -12.38 -10.11 -2.39
N PHE A 138 -12.46 -11.00 -1.41
CA PHE A 138 -12.30 -12.44 -1.56
C PHE A 138 -13.35 -13.16 -0.71
N TYR A 139 -14.50 -13.49 -1.33
CA TYR A 139 -15.64 -14.08 -0.65
C TYR A 139 -16.09 -13.27 0.58
N PHE A 140 -15.83 -13.77 1.79
CA PHE A 140 -16.20 -13.17 3.07
C PHE A 140 -15.08 -12.33 3.70
N ALA A 141 -13.96 -12.20 3.01
CA ALA A 141 -12.79 -11.46 3.46
C ALA A 141 -12.34 -10.45 2.40
N ARG A 142 -11.42 -9.58 2.77
CA ARG A 142 -10.76 -8.62 1.89
C ARG A 142 -9.26 -8.60 2.14
N ALA A 143 -8.55 -8.24 1.09
CA ALA A 143 -7.15 -7.89 1.10
C ALA A 143 -7.03 -6.38 0.89
N GLU A 144 -6.34 -5.68 1.79
CA GLU A 144 -6.12 -4.24 1.67
C GLU A 144 -4.66 -3.86 1.83
N ILE A 145 -4.26 -2.82 1.11
CA ILE A 145 -2.94 -2.22 1.16
C ILE A 145 -3.13 -0.71 1.13
N ALA A 146 -2.37 -0.01 1.95
CA ALA A 146 -2.32 1.44 1.94
C ALA A 146 -0.87 1.90 1.83
N TRP A 147 -0.67 3.02 1.14
CA TRP A 147 0.62 3.70 1.03
C TRP A 147 0.44 5.17 1.38
N ILE A 148 1.36 5.69 2.19
CA ILE A 148 1.61 7.11 2.30
C ILE A 148 2.85 7.39 1.47
N LEU A 149 2.66 8.14 0.40
CA LEU A 149 3.70 8.58 -0.51
C LEU A 149 4.06 10.04 -0.24
N THR A 150 5.32 10.40 -0.48
CA THR A 150 5.81 11.78 -0.29
C THR A 150 6.66 12.23 -1.48
N ARG A 151 6.68 13.55 -1.76
CA ARG A 151 7.56 14.12 -2.78
C ARG A 151 9.01 14.21 -2.34
N ASP A 152 9.24 14.42 -1.05
CA ASP A 152 10.57 14.35 -0.43
C ASP A 152 10.83 12.93 0.11
N ARG A 153 12.05 12.41 -0.13
CA ARG A 153 12.51 11.12 0.40
C ARG A 153 12.60 11.11 1.92
N ASN A 154 12.87 12.28 2.52
CA ASN A 154 12.89 12.44 3.98
C ASN A 154 11.49 12.37 4.61
N GLY A 155 10.44 12.28 3.78
CA GLY A 155 9.06 12.13 4.21
C GLY A 155 8.35 13.47 4.40
N VAL A 156 7.35 13.46 5.26
CA VAL A 156 6.58 14.62 5.72
C VAL A 156 6.47 14.55 7.24
N ASP A 157 6.03 15.64 7.85
CA ASP A 157 5.88 15.72 9.30
C ASP A 157 4.87 14.69 9.86
N GLU A 158 5.01 14.37 11.14
CA GLU A 158 4.15 13.39 11.82
C GLU A 158 2.69 13.86 11.93
N THR A 159 2.43 15.17 11.96
CA THR A 159 1.05 15.68 12.00
C THR A 159 0.32 15.31 10.71
N THR A 160 1.00 15.47 9.56
CA THR A 160 0.48 15.05 8.26
C THR A 160 0.25 13.55 8.21
N THR A 161 1.22 12.71 8.59
CA THR A 161 1.03 11.25 8.53
C THR A 161 -0.06 10.76 9.48
N ASN A 162 -0.15 11.33 10.69
CA ASN A 162 -1.20 10.98 11.66
C ASN A 162 -2.59 11.40 11.16
N ARG A 163 -2.72 12.56 10.52
CA ARG A 163 -3.99 12.98 9.90
C ARG A 163 -4.46 11.98 8.83
N LEU A 164 -3.56 11.54 7.94
CA LEU A 164 -3.87 10.58 6.90
C LEU A 164 -4.27 9.20 7.47
N LYS A 165 -3.60 8.75 8.53
CA LYS A 165 -3.96 7.53 9.23
C LYS A 165 -5.33 7.66 9.93
N ASN A 166 -5.59 8.78 10.58
CA ASN A 166 -6.86 9.03 11.24
C ASN A 166 -8.02 9.02 10.23
N MET A 167 -7.81 9.55 9.02
CA MET A 167 -8.78 9.45 7.92
C MET A 167 -9.11 7.99 7.58
N LEU A 168 -8.12 7.09 7.49
CA LEU A 168 -8.38 5.67 7.25
C LEU A 168 -9.14 5.01 8.41
N GLN A 169 -8.81 5.38 9.65
CA GLN A 169 -9.49 4.85 10.84
C GLN A 169 -10.98 5.18 10.88
N THR A 170 -11.42 6.33 10.34
CA THR A 170 -12.87 6.65 10.27
C THR A 170 -13.65 5.68 9.39
N TYR A 171 -12.96 4.94 8.51
CA TYR A 171 -13.53 3.88 7.66
C TYR A 171 -13.17 2.47 8.15
N HIS A 172 -12.79 2.34 9.43
CA HIS A 172 -12.45 1.06 10.07
C HIS A 172 -11.30 0.32 9.40
N VAL A 173 -10.38 1.05 8.75
CA VAL A 173 -9.12 0.51 8.27
C VAL A 173 -8.10 0.54 9.41
N ASP A 174 -7.48 -0.61 9.70
CA ASP A 174 -6.55 -0.75 10.81
C ASP A 174 -5.15 -0.23 10.43
N THR A 175 -4.91 1.01 10.82
CA THR A 175 -3.67 1.74 10.52
C THR A 175 -2.48 1.32 11.39
N THR A 176 -2.66 0.43 12.38
CA THR A 176 -1.52 -0.18 13.09
C THR A 176 -0.70 -1.10 12.16
N SER A 177 -1.24 -1.42 10.98
CA SER A 177 -0.57 -2.17 9.91
C SER A 177 0.48 -1.34 9.17
N PHE A 178 0.49 -0.01 9.30
CA PHE A 178 1.51 0.82 8.66
C PHE A 178 2.91 0.52 9.21
N ARG A 179 3.88 0.46 8.30
CA ARG A 179 5.30 0.33 8.58
C ARG A 179 6.03 1.44 7.82
N LYS A 180 6.98 2.09 8.50
CA LYS A 180 7.90 3.02 7.85
C LYS A 180 8.76 2.26 6.85
N THR A 181 8.91 2.84 5.67
CA THR A 181 9.83 2.34 4.66
C THR A 181 11.21 2.89 4.94
N ASP A 182 12.24 2.03 4.88
CA ASP A 182 13.62 2.47 5.03
C ASP A 182 14.03 3.29 3.80
N GLN A 183 14.21 4.60 4.00
CA GLN A 183 14.65 5.56 2.98
C GLN A 183 16.08 6.07 3.24
N ILE A 184 16.85 5.42 4.12
CA ILE A 184 18.21 5.84 4.49
C ILE A 184 19.25 5.12 3.61
N GLY A 185 20.29 5.84 3.20
CA GLY A 185 21.41 5.27 2.44
C GLY A 185 20.95 4.71 1.08
N CYS A 186 20.13 5.50 0.39
CA CYS A 186 19.65 5.24 -0.96
C CYS A 186 20.63 5.90 -1.93
N ALA A 187 21.58 5.10 -2.43
CA ALA A 187 22.60 5.55 -3.38
C ALA A 187 22.00 6.22 -4.62
#